data_AF-A0A7W0ZZR7-F1
#
_entry.id   AF-A0A7W0ZZR7-F1
#
_cell.length_a   1.000
_cell.length_b   1.000
_cell.length_c   1.000
_cell.angle_alpha   90.00
_cell.angle_beta   90.00
_cell.angle_gamma   90.00
#
_symmetry.space_group_name_H-M   'P 1'
#
loop_
_entity.id
_entity.type
_entity.pdbx_description
1 polymer ?
#
loop_
_entity_poly.entity_id
_entity_poly.type
_entity_poly.pdbx_seq_one_letter_code
_entity_poly.pdbx_strand_id
1 'polypeptide(L)'
;MHLDYTRDGKLLALADTSGVSLIDVRTGERRHRISVTGVQALACAGDQLWLASREGVLTRCAFDGRVLGEHPLSLDHTARLIAAQVGPAAALWTAGTPVLLVDDLGTIASLPAEADALAPVAGRRYVRGARERLVLP
;
A
#
# COMPACT_ATOMS: atom_id res chain seq x y z
N MET A 1 15.09 -1.80 -3.58
CA MET A 1 14.88 -1.04 -2.34
C MET A 1 13.56 -0.31 -2.49
N HIS A 2 12.63 -0.47 -1.55
CA HIS A 2 11.33 0.19 -1.58
C HIS A 2 11.19 1.08 -0.36
N LEU A 3 10.59 2.25 -0.52
CA LEU A 3 10.34 3.18 0.56
C LEU A 3 9.02 3.90 0.35
N ASP A 4 8.42 4.36 1.46
CA ASP A 4 7.26 5.23 1.43
C ASP A 4 7.15 6.02 2.75
N TYR A 5 6.57 7.21 2.67
CA TYR A 5 6.35 8.05 3.85
C TYR A 5 4.94 7.87 4.37
N THR A 6 4.76 7.96 5.68
CA THR A 6 3.42 8.12 6.24
C THR A 6 2.80 9.40 5.73
N ARG A 7 1.46 9.44 5.66
CA ARG A 7 0.72 10.61 5.16
C ARG A 7 1.07 11.90 5.90
N ASP A 8 1.37 11.80 7.20
CA ASP A 8 1.79 12.94 8.02
C ASP A 8 3.29 13.27 7.93
N GLY A 9 4.05 12.51 7.14
CA GLY A 9 5.48 12.69 6.89
C GLY A 9 6.38 12.37 8.09
N LYS A 10 5.85 11.84 9.20
CA LYS A 10 6.63 11.62 10.43
C LYS A 10 7.45 10.34 10.41
N LEU A 11 6.98 9.33 9.70
CA LEU A 11 7.68 8.05 9.58
C LEU A 11 8.02 7.75 8.12
N LEU A 12 9.17 7.13 7.93
CA LEU A 12 9.63 6.52 6.69
C LEU A 12 9.62 5.01 6.85
N ALA A 13 8.86 4.32 6.01
CA ALA A 13 8.97 2.88 5.83
C ALA A 13 10.08 2.59 4.81
N LEU A 14 11.04 1.75 5.19
CA LEU A 14 12.15 1.36 4.33
C LEU A 14 12.28 -0.16 4.33
N ALA A 15 12.08 -0.78 3.16
CA ALA A 15 12.26 -2.21 2.97
C ALA A 15 13.65 -2.56 2.45
N ASP A 16 14.25 -3.54 3.10
CA ASP A 16 15.45 -4.24 2.68
C ASP A 16 15.19 -5.75 2.59
N THR A 17 16.24 -6.55 2.36
CA THR A 17 16.11 -8.01 2.17
C THR A 17 15.66 -8.78 3.42
N SER A 18 15.76 -8.17 4.60
CA SER A 18 15.45 -8.78 5.89
C SER A 18 14.19 -8.21 6.56
N GLY A 19 13.46 -7.34 5.88
CA GLY A 19 12.22 -6.74 6.40
C GLY A 19 12.11 -5.25 6.20
N VAL A 20 11.22 -4.64 7.01
CA VAL A 20 10.87 -3.22 6.90
C VAL A 20 11.16 -2.50 8.19
N SER A 21 11.97 -1.45 8.11
CA SER A 21 12.21 -0.50 9.19
C SER A 21 11.23 0.66 9.12
N LEU A 22 10.67 1.04 10.25
CA LEU A 22 9.96 2.31 10.42
C LEU A 22 10.89 3.29 11.13
N ILE A 23 11.21 4.38 10.45
CA ILE A 23 12.22 5.36 10.86
C ILE A 23 11.53 6.69 11.14
N ASP A 24 11.80 7.30 12.28
CA ASP A 24 11.39 8.68 12.56
C ASP A 24 12.15 9.63 11.63
N VAL A 25 11.42 10.37 10.82
CA VAL A 25 12.01 11.24 9.79
C VAL A 25 12.81 12.38 10.42
N ARG A 26 12.42 12.86 11.60
CA ARG A 26 13.06 14.00 12.27
C ARG A 26 14.34 13.58 12.98
N THR A 27 14.34 12.44 13.66
CA THR A 27 15.51 11.98 14.45
C THR A 27 16.41 11.01 13.70
N GLY A 28 15.91 10.38 12.64
CA GLY A 28 16.58 9.27 11.96
C GLY A 28 16.57 7.96 12.74
N GLU A 29 15.93 7.92 13.92
CA GLU A 29 15.90 6.74 14.76
C GLU A 29 14.91 5.70 14.23
N ARG A 30 15.33 4.44 14.21
CA ARG A 30 14.43 3.33 13.92
C ARG A 30 13.48 3.12 15.10
N ARG A 31 12.19 3.35 14.88
CA ARG A 31 11.10 3.13 15.85
C ARG A 31 10.76 1.65 15.97
N HIS A 32 10.56 0.99 14.83
CA HIS A 32 10.15 -0.41 14.76
C HIS A 32 10.85 -1.15 13.63
N ARG A 33 10.92 -2.47 13.76
CA ARG A 33 11.37 -3.39 12.72
C ARG A 33 10.34 -4.50 12.56
N ILE A 34 9.84 -4.67 11.35
CA ILE A 34 8.93 -5.75 10.99
C ILE A 34 9.72 -6.80 10.23
N SER A 35 9.78 -8.00 10.80
CA SER A 35 10.44 -9.15 10.19
C SER A 35 9.53 -9.76 9.12
N VAL A 36 9.82 -9.42 7.88
CA VAL A 36 9.12 -9.94 6.70
C VAL A 36 10.16 -10.21 5.62
N THR A 37 10.02 -11.31 4.89
CA THR A 37 10.92 -11.65 3.79
C THR A 37 10.20 -11.44 2.46
N GLY A 38 10.97 -11.28 1.39
CA GLY A 38 10.39 -11.25 0.05
C GLY A 38 9.52 -10.03 -0.25
N VAL A 39 9.68 -8.90 0.46
CA VAL A 39 8.93 -7.67 0.16
C VAL A 39 9.21 -7.22 -1.28
N GLN A 40 8.17 -7.21 -2.10
CA GLN A 40 8.19 -6.75 -3.47
C GLN A 40 7.74 -5.30 -3.61
N ALA A 41 6.75 -4.89 -2.83
CA ALA A 41 6.25 -3.53 -2.82
C ALA A 41 5.75 -3.19 -1.41
N LEU A 42 5.76 -1.90 -1.09
CA LEU A 42 5.18 -1.40 0.15
C LEU A 42 4.45 -0.09 -0.11
N ALA A 43 3.48 0.22 0.74
CA ALA A 43 2.94 1.56 0.84
C ALA A 43 2.43 1.88 2.26
N CYS A 44 2.53 3.14 2.63
CA CYS A 44 1.91 3.69 3.83
C CYS A 44 0.48 4.12 3.50
N ALA A 45 -0.46 3.17 3.63
CA ALA A 45 -1.87 3.38 3.32
C ALA A 45 -2.64 3.81 4.58
N GLY A 46 -2.93 5.11 4.69
CA GLY A 46 -3.65 5.65 5.85
C GLY A 46 -2.84 5.53 7.13
N ASP A 47 -3.39 4.84 8.12
CA ASP A 47 -2.77 4.54 9.41
C ASP A 47 -2.03 3.19 9.44
N GLN A 48 -1.82 2.58 8.25
CA GLN A 48 -1.25 1.24 8.11
C GLN A 48 -0.07 1.22 7.15
N LEU A 49 0.81 0.25 7.36
CA LEU A 49 1.84 -0.17 6.43
C LEU A 49 1.38 -1.45 5.72
N TRP A 50 1.35 -1.39 4.39
CA TRP A 50 0.93 -2.50 3.54
C TRP A 50 2.13 -3.04 2.79
N LEU A 51 2.31 -4.36 2.83
CA LEU A 51 3.50 -5.07 2.34
C LEU A 51 3.05 -6.16 1.37
N ALA A 52 3.38 -6.01 0.09
CA ALA A 52 3.16 -7.07 -0.89
C ALA A 52 4.42 -7.95 -0.98
N SER A 53 4.27 -9.25 -0.76
CA SER A 53 5.33 -10.23 -0.89
C SER A 53 5.40 -10.80 -2.31
N ARG A 54 6.55 -11.37 -2.68
CA ARG A 54 6.76 -12.04 -3.98
C ARG A 54 5.93 -13.31 -4.14
N GLU A 55 5.43 -13.85 -3.03
CA GLU A 55 4.57 -15.03 -2.95
C GLU A 55 3.08 -14.67 -3.11
N GLY A 56 2.75 -13.40 -3.34
CA GLY A 56 1.39 -12.96 -3.62
C GLY A 56 0.56 -12.81 -2.36
N VAL A 57 1.17 -12.32 -1.28
CA VAL A 57 0.47 -12.00 -0.03
C VAL A 57 0.61 -10.51 0.26
N LEU A 58 -0.50 -9.86 0.57
CA LEU A 58 -0.53 -8.56 1.21
C LEU A 58 -0.56 -8.76 2.73
N THR A 59 0.51 -8.39 3.42
CA THR A 59 0.51 -8.27 4.87
C THR A 59 0.22 -6.82 5.25
N ARG A 60 -0.74 -6.62 6.15
CA ARG A 60 -1.04 -5.31 6.74
C ARG A 60 -0.47 -5.23 8.14
N CYS A 61 0.18 -4.11 8.45
CA CYS A 61 0.76 -3.82 9.74
C CYS A 61 0.31 -2.44 10.22
N ALA A 62 0.14 -2.27 11.54
CA ALA A 62 0.16 -0.96 12.15
C ALA A 62 1.60 -0.42 12.20
N PHE A 63 1.76 0.90 12.36
CA PHE A 63 3.09 1.51 12.44
C PHE A 63 3.85 1.21 13.75
N ASP A 64 3.22 0.53 14.71
CA ASP A 64 3.90 -0.06 15.88
C ASP A 64 4.51 -1.45 15.58
N GLY A 65 4.34 -1.94 14.35
CA GLY A 65 4.83 -3.23 13.89
C GLY A 65 3.86 -4.40 14.08
N ARG A 66 2.70 -4.18 14.72
CA ARG A 66 1.69 -5.24 14.89
C ARG A 66 1.08 -5.63 13.55
N VAL A 67 1.06 -6.92 13.25
CA VAL A 67 0.35 -7.47 12.09
C VAL A 67 -1.17 -7.36 12.33
N LEU A 68 -1.87 -6.79 11.36
CA LEU A 68 -3.33 -6.60 11.37
C LEU A 68 -4.05 -7.70 10.60
N GLY A 69 -3.39 -8.28 9.60
CA GLY A 69 -3.92 -9.41 8.84
C GLY A 69 -3.25 -9.55 7.49
N GLU A 70 -3.63 -10.61 6.78
CA GLU A 70 -3.09 -10.96 5.47
C GLU A 70 -4.22 -11.08 4.44
N HIS A 71 -3.90 -10.86 3.17
CA HIS A 71 -4.83 -10.99 2.05
C HIS A 71 -4.10 -11.49 0.80
N PRO A 72 -4.66 -12.46 0.04
CA PRO A 72 -4.04 -12.92 -1.19
C PRO A 72 -4.03 -11.83 -2.27
N LEU A 73 -2.93 -11.76 -3.02
CA LEU A 73 -2.74 -10.93 -4.20
C LEU A 73 -2.46 -11.80 -5.42
N SER A 74 -2.86 -11.31 -6.59
CA SER A 74 -2.39 -11.89 -7.85
C SER A 74 -0.87 -11.71 -7.99
N LEU A 75 -0.18 -12.79 -8.33
CA LEU A 75 1.26 -12.81 -8.55
C LEU A 75 1.64 -12.00 -9.80
N ASP A 76 2.40 -10.93 -9.61
CA ASP A 76 3.01 -10.13 -10.66
C ASP A 76 4.21 -9.41 -10.07
N HIS A 77 5.42 -9.72 -10.53
CA HIS A 77 6.68 -9.19 -9.99
C HIS A 77 6.98 -7.74 -10.40
N THR A 78 6.22 -7.20 -11.35
CA THR A 78 6.31 -5.81 -11.80
C THR A 78 5.32 -4.89 -11.10
N ALA A 79 4.28 -5.47 -10.50
CA ALA A 79 3.23 -4.74 -9.84
C ALA A 79 3.75 -3.87 -8.68
N ARG A 80 2.99 -2.81 -8.44
CA ARG A 80 3.23 -1.78 -7.42
C ARG A 80 2.00 -1.65 -6.55
N LEU A 81 2.23 -1.14 -5.35
CA LEU A 81 1.21 -0.80 -4.39
C LEU A 81 1.21 0.73 -4.26
N ILE A 82 0.11 1.37 -4.64
CA ILE A 82 -0.01 2.83 -4.67
C ILE A 82 -1.05 3.25 -3.65
N ALA A 83 -0.63 3.87 -2.54
CA ALA A 83 -1.54 4.27 -1.48
C ALA A 83 -2.50 5.39 -1.90
N ALA A 84 -3.74 5.30 -1.40
CA ALA A 84 -4.70 6.39 -1.45
C ALA A 84 -4.23 7.56 -0.58
N GLN A 85 -4.23 8.75 -1.18
CA GLN A 85 -3.69 9.95 -0.52
C GLN A 85 -4.59 10.46 0.60
N VAL A 86 -5.88 10.18 0.56
CA VAL A 86 -6.88 10.66 1.52
C VAL A 86 -7.71 9.51 2.05
N GLY A 87 -8.34 9.67 3.22
CA GLY A 87 -9.30 8.71 3.74
C GLY A 87 -8.68 7.44 4.36
N PRO A 88 -9.51 6.38 4.51
CA PRO A 88 -9.09 5.14 5.18
C PRO A 88 -8.00 4.41 4.37
N ALA A 89 -7.35 3.44 5.02
CA ALA A 89 -6.31 2.62 4.40
C ALA A 89 -6.82 1.96 3.11
N ALA A 90 -6.25 2.38 1.99
CA ALA A 90 -6.55 1.84 0.67
C ALA A 90 -5.33 1.99 -0.23
N ALA A 91 -5.17 1.07 -1.17
CA ALA A 91 -4.12 1.13 -2.17
C ALA A 91 -4.54 0.45 -3.47
N LEU A 92 -4.02 0.94 -4.59
CA LEU A 92 -4.13 0.27 -5.88
C LEU A 92 -3.01 -0.76 -6.02
N TRP A 93 -3.38 -2.00 -6.30
CA TRP A 93 -2.47 -3.05 -6.76
C TRP A 93 -2.48 -3.08 -8.29
N THR A 94 -1.34 -2.87 -8.92
CA THR A 94 -1.26 -2.65 -10.38
C THR A 94 -1.05 -3.93 -11.22
N ALA A 95 -1.15 -5.12 -10.62
CA ALA A 95 -0.95 -6.37 -11.34
C ALA A 95 -2.06 -6.61 -12.38
N GLY A 96 -1.69 -7.09 -13.57
CA GLY A 96 -2.65 -7.50 -14.61
C GLY A 96 -3.80 -6.50 -14.77
N THR A 97 -5.01 -6.93 -14.40
CA THR A 97 -6.16 -6.02 -14.19
C THR A 97 -6.03 -5.35 -12.81
N PRO A 98 -5.79 -4.03 -12.74
CA PRO A 98 -5.57 -3.36 -11.46
C PRO A 98 -6.75 -3.53 -10.50
N VAL A 99 -6.45 -3.67 -9.21
CA VAL A 99 -7.44 -3.86 -8.15
C VAL A 99 -7.24 -2.79 -7.09
N LEU A 100 -8.31 -2.08 -6.75
CA LEU A 100 -8.33 -1.23 -5.58
C LEU A 100 -8.61 -2.08 -4.35
N LEU A 101 -7.65 -2.09 -3.43
CA LEU A 101 -7.72 -2.78 -2.16
C LEU A 101 -8.08 -1.75 -1.09
N VAL A 102 -9.10 -2.04 -0.29
CA VAL A 102 -9.60 -1.13 0.76
C VAL A 102 -9.73 -1.91 2.06
N ASP A 103 -9.22 -1.33 3.15
CA ASP A 103 -9.55 -1.81 4.48
C ASP A 103 -10.99 -1.43 4.82
N ASP A 104 -11.84 -2.43 4.92
CA ASP A 104 -13.24 -2.35 5.32
C ASP A 104 -13.39 -2.98 6.71
N LEU A 105 -13.12 -2.16 7.74
CA LEU A 105 -13.24 -2.53 9.16
C LEU A 105 -12.41 -3.75 9.57
N GLY A 106 -11.16 -3.81 9.10
CA GLY A 106 -10.20 -4.87 9.40
C GLY A 106 -10.18 -5.97 8.35
N THR A 107 -11.06 -5.96 7.35
CA THR A 107 -11.08 -6.93 6.24
C THR A 107 -10.73 -6.23 4.93
N ILE A 108 -10.01 -6.90 4.02
CA ILE A 108 -9.72 -6.33 2.71
C ILE A 108 -10.89 -6.57 1.75
N ALA A 109 -11.43 -5.47 1.22
CA ALA A 109 -12.30 -5.48 0.06
C ALA A 109 -11.47 -5.22 -1.22
N SER A 110 -11.64 -6.10 -2.21
CA SER A 110 -11.03 -5.97 -3.55
C SER A 110 -12.06 -5.46 -4.55
N LEU A 111 -11.78 -4.32 -5.18
CA LEU A 111 -12.64 -3.70 -6.18
C LEU A 111 -11.90 -3.67 -7.53
N PRO A 112 -12.42 -4.31 -8.59
CA PRO A 112 -11.83 -4.22 -9.91
C PRO A 112 -11.74 -2.76 -10.37
N ALA A 113 -10.55 -2.36 -10.77
CA ALA A 113 -10.30 -1.04 -11.29
C ALA A 113 -10.08 -1.17 -12.81
N GLU A 114 -11.17 -1.18 -13.55
CA GLU A 114 -11.13 -1.12 -15.01
C GLU A 114 -10.94 0.33 -15.45
N ALA A 115 -9.71 0.73 -15.83
CA ALA A 115 -9.42 1.97 -16.58
C ALA A 115 -7.97 1.97 -17.13
N ASP A 116 -7.71 2.80 -18.14
CA ASP A 116 -6.38 2.98 -18.74
C ASP A 116 -5.38 3.66 -17.76
N ALA A 117 -5.91 4.49 -16.85
CA ALA A 117 -5.16 5.10 -15.76
C ALA A 117 -6.01 5.19 -14.49
N LEU A 118 -5.40 4.90 -13.34
CA LEU A 118 -6.07 4.87 -12.05
C LEU A 118 -5.24 5.55 -10.98
N ALA A 119 -5.85 6.47 -10.26
CA ALA A 119 -5.24 7.07 -9.07
C ALA A 119 -6.21 6.93 -7.89
N PRO A 120 -5.84 6.21 -6.83
CA PRO A 120 -6.67 6.12 -5.64
C PRO A 120 -6.73 7.48 -4.94
N VAL A 121 -7.94 7.96 -4.66
CA VAL A 121 -8.16 9.27 -4.00
C VAL A 121 -8.46 9.05 -2.52
N ALA A 122 -9.52 8.31 -2.22
CA ALA A 122 -9.92 8.06 -0.84
C ALA A 122 -10.80 6.81 -0.68
N GLY A 123 -10.37 5.86 0.16
CA GLY A 123 -11.12 4.63 0.42
C GLY A 123 -11.57 3.95 -0.88
N ARG A 124 -12.89 3.89 -1.10
CA ARG A 124 -13.51 3.32 -2.32
C ARG A 124 -13.58 4.28 -3.52
N ARG A 125 -12.97 5.47 -3.45
CA ARG A 125 -12.97 6.49 -4.51
C ARG A 125 -11.62 6.54 -5.22
N TYR A 126 -11.67 6.56 -6.54
CA TYR A 126 -10.50 6.61 -7.39
C TYR A 126 -10.84 7.37 -8.67
N VAL A 127 -9.83 8.01 -9.24
CA VAL A 127 -9.93 8.64 -10.56
C VAL A 127 -9.73 7.57 -11.61
N ARG A 128 -10.61 7.53 -12.61
CA ARG A 128 -10.41 6.80 -13.86
C ARG A 128 -10.02 7.78 -14.97
N GLY A 129 -8.91 7.53 -15.62
CA GLY A 129 -8.58 8.14 -16.91
C GLY A 129 -8.86 7.14 -18.03
N ALA A 130 -9.74 7.50 -18.96
CA ALA A 130 -9.84 6.85 -20.26
C ALA A 130 -9.52 7.94 -21.29
N ARG A 131 -8.36 7.85 -21.95
CA ARG A 131 -7.83 8.84 -22.92
C ARG A 131 -8.07 10.32 -22.60
N GLU A 132 -7.05 11.00 -22.09
CA GLU A 132 -6.91 12.47 -21.96
C GLU A 132 -8.00 13.27 -21.22
N ARG A 133 -8.99 12.65 -20.55
CA ARG A 133 -9.94 13.42 -19.75
C ARG A 133 -10.25 12.83 -18.39
N LEU A 134 -9.91 13.60 -17.36
CA LEU A 134 -10.30 13.41 -15.98
C LEU A 134 -11.76 13.86 -15.82
N VAL A 135 -12.68 12.96 -15.48
CA VAL A 135 -14.04 13.33 -15.08
C VAL A 135 -14.19 13.06 -13.59
N LEU A 136 -14.41 14.13 -12.82
CA LEU A 136 -14.79 14.04 -11.41
C LEU A 136 -16.32 14.15 -11.31
N PRO A 137 -16.97 13.39 -10.42
CA PRO A 137 -18.40 13.56 -10.12
C PRO A 137 -18.69 14.89 -9.42
#